data_AF-A0A366MMI0-F1
#
_entry.id   AF-A0A366MMI0-F1
#
_cell.length_a   1.000
_cell.length_b   1.000
_cell.length_c   1.000
_cell.angle_alpha   90.00
_cell.angle_beta   90.00
_cell.angle_gamma   90.00
#
_symmetry.space_group_name_H-M   'P 1'
#
loop_
_entity.id
_entity.type
_entity.pdbx_description
1 polymer ?
#
loop_
_entity_poly.entity_id
_entity_poly.type
_entity_poly.pdbx_seq_one_letter_code
_entity_poly.pdbx_strand_id
1 'polypeptide(L)'
;MKNNKIKVSDYFMTGILFLGIAIWSYIFIFIWGKAVIILLEDKDYETLGLLFILTGILSIIFGYFFKTWVSSRVNVTQDMNEFYQKLRERYKSNEKIHLNYKIDLWIIDGYSIKIGNRIGIALIFIGVIIYIVKYVI
;
A
#
# COMPACT_ATOMS: atom_id res chain seq x y z
N MET A 1 30.33 22.29 -1.98
CA MET A 1 29.38 21.24 -2.40
C MET A 1 29.94 19.87 -2.02
N LYS A 2 29.38 19.19 -1.01
CA LYS A 2 29.80 17.83 -0.65
C LYS A 2 29.24 16.87 -1.71
N ASN A 3 30.12 16.15 -2.41
CA ASN A 3 29.74 15.09 -3.35
C ASN A 3 28.84 14.07 -2.64
N ASN A 4 27.54 14.11 -2.89
CA ASN A 4 26.60 13.06 -2.51
C ASN A 4 26.88 11.83 -3.40
N LYS A 5 27.94 11.09 -3.07
CA LYS A 5 28.14 9.75 -3.64
C LYS A 5 27.00 8.88 -3.12
N ILE A 6 26.14 8.44 -4.05
CA ILE A 6 25.07 7.48 -3.76
C ILE A 6 25.72 6.25 -3.14
N LYS A 7 25.29 5.85 -1.94
CA LYS A 7 25.86 4.68 -1.28
C LYS A 7 25.24 3.42 -1.87
N VAL A 8 26.04 2.36 -2.01
CA VAL A 8 25.57 1.04 -2.48
C VAL A 8 24.38 0.53 -1.66
N SER A 9 24.33 0.87 -0.36
CA SER A 9 23.21 0.58 0.53
C SER A 9 21.86 1.13 0.03
N ASP A 10 21.87 2.28 -0.65
CA ASP A 10 20.65 2.92 -1.14
C ASP A 10 20.06 2.14 -2.33
N TYR A 11 20.91 1.60 -3.21
CA TYR A 11 20.50 0.70 -4.30
C TYR A 11 19.98 -0.63 -3.77
N PHE A 12 20.63 -1.18 -2.75
CA PHE A 12 20.20 -2.43 -2.12
C PHE A 12 18.80 -2.32 -1.52
N MET A 13 18.53 -1.25 -0.76
CA MET A 13 17.21 -1.02 -0.17
C MET A 13 16.11 -0.80 -1.23
N THR A 14 16.41 -0.08 -2.32
CA THR A 14 15.47 0.03 -3.45
C THR A 14 15.22 -1.32 -4.13
N GLY A 15 16.26 -2.15 -4.27
CA GLY A 15 16.13 -3.52 -4.80
C GLY A 15 15.23 -4.41 -3.93
N ILE A 16 15.39 -4.35 -2.60
CA ILE A 16 14.51 -5.07 -1.66
C ILE A 16 13.07 -4.59 -1.76
N LEU A 17 12.85 -3.27 -1.84
CA LEU A 17 11.52 -2.70 -2.03
C LEU A 17 10.85 -3.24 -3.29
N PHE A 18 11.60 -3.30 -4.40
CA PHE A 18 11.10 -3.83 -5.66
C PHE A 18 10.77 -5.32 -5.59
N LEU A 19 11.65 -6.13 -4.98
CA LEU A 19 11.40 -7.55 -4.74
C LEU A 19 10.16 -7.77 -3.86
N GLY A 20 10.01 -6.97 -2.81
CA GLY A 20 8.83 -7.02 -1.93
C GLY A 20 7.55 -6.73 -2.71
N ILE A 21 7.53 -5.67 -3.52
CA ILE A 21 6.38 -5.35 -4.38
C ILE A 21 6.09 -6.49 -5.36
N ALA A 22 7.11 -7.06 -6.00
CA ALA A 22 6.96 -8.17 -6.94
C ALA A 22 6.34 -9.40 -6.26
N ILE A 23 6.81 -9.77 -5.07
CA ILE A 23 6.28 -10.92 -4.29
C ILE A 23 4.82 -10.67 -3.89
N TRP A 24 4.52 -9.49 -3.33
CA TRP A 24 3.15 -9.16 -2.93
C TRP A 24 2.20 -9.09 -4.13
N SER A 25 2.68 -8.58 -5.26
CA SER A 25 1.90 -8.53 -6.50
C SER A 25 1.65 -9.94 -7.06
N TYR A 26 2.66 -10.81 -7.01
CA TYR A 26 2.52 -12.21 -7.37
C TYR A 26 1.46 -12.91 -6.50
N ILE A 27 1.55 -12.77 -5.17
CA ILE A 27 0.56 -13.35 -4.25
C ILE A 27 -0.85 -12.85 -4.57
N PHE A 28 -1.01 -11.53 -4.77
CA PHE A 28 -2.33 -10.97 -5.07
C PHE A 28 -2.87 -11.45 -6.42
N ILE A 29 -2.07 -11.44 -7.48
CA ILE A 29 -2.53 -11.83 -8.81
C ILE A 29 -2.82 -13.33 -8.88
N PHE A 30 -1.90 -14.17 -8.39
CA PHE A 30 -2.00 -15.62 -8.59
C PHE A 30 -2.83 -16.33 -7.53
N ILE A 31 -2.80 -15.89 -6.26
CA ILE A 31 -3.58 -16.54 -5.20
C ILE A 31 -4.98 -15.96 -5.16
N TRP A 32 -5.09 -14.63 -4.94
CA TRP A 32 -6.39 -13.99 -4.84
C TRP A 32 -7.13 -14.00 -6.19
N GLY A 33 -6.44 -13.72 -7.31
CA GLY A 33 -7.05 -13.80 -8.64
C GLY A 33 -7.55 -15.20 -9.00
N LYS A 34 -6.79 -16.26 -8.66
CA LYS A 34 -7.25 -17.64 -8.88
C LYS A 34 -8.46 -17.99 -8.02
N ALA A 35 -8.50 -17.53 -6.76
CA ALA A 35 -9.67 -17.71 -5.90
C ALA A 35 -10.92 -17.07 -6.50
N VAL A 36 -10.80 -15.85 -7.05
CA VAL A 36 -11.90 -15.17 -7.75
C VAL A 36 -12.38 -15.97 -8.96
N ILE A 37 -11.46 -16.50 -9.78
CA ILE A 37 -11.82 -17.29 -10.98
C ILE A 37 -12.58 -18.57 -10.58
N ILE A 38 -12.07 -19.32 -9.59
CA ILE A 38 -12.72 -20.56 -9.12
C ILE A 38 -14.15 -20.27 -8.64
N LEU A 39 -14.32 -19.25 -7.80
CA LEU A 39 -15.64 -18.91 -7.27
C LEU A 39 -16.61 -18.44 -8.36
N LEU A 40 -16.11 -17.80 -9.43
CA LEU A 40 -16.91 -17.44 -10.60
C LEU A 40 -17.33 -18.67 -11.42
N GLU A 41 -16.41 -19.63 -11.62
CA GLU A 41 -16.70 -20.89 -12.33
C GLU A 41 -17.73 -21.74 -11.59
N ASP A 42 -17.60 -21.82 -10.26
CA ASP A 42 -18.51 -22.55 -9.38
C ASP A 42 -19.86 -21.82 -9.16
N LYS A 43 -19.99 -20.58 -9.66
CA LYS A 43 -21.14 -19.69 -9.44
C LYS A 43 -21.45 -19.44 -7.97
N ASP A 44 -20.44 -19.53 -7.10
CA ASP A 44 -20.56 -19.22 -5.68
C ASP A 44 -20.41 -17.71 -5.45
N TYR A 45 -21.48 -16.98 -5.80
CA TYR A 45 -21.52 -15.52 -5.68
C TYR A 45 -21.55 -15.03 -4.23
N GLU A 46 -21.97 -15.87 -3.28
CA GLU A 46 -22.00 -15.50 -1.87
C GLU A 46 -20.58 -15.43 -1.31
N THR A 47 -19.81 -16.49 -1.48
CA THR A 47 -18.41 -16.53 -1.07
C THR A 47 -17.58 -15.51 -1.85
N LEU A 48 -17.89 -15.29 -3.14
CA LEU A 48 -17.23 -14.27 -3.95
C LEU A 48 -17.48 -12.86 -3.40
N GLY A 49 -18.74 -12.50 -3.12
CA GLY A 49 -19.09 -11.18 -2.56
C GLY A 49 -18.40 -10.95 -1.22
N LEU A 50 -18.39 -11.96 -0.36
CA LEU A 50 -17.72 -11.91 0.94
C LEU A 50 -16.19 -11.77 0.78
N LEU A 51 -15.57 -12.48 -0.16
CA LEU A 51 -14.14 -12.34 -0.48
C LEU A 51 -13.79 -10.89 -0.84
N PHE A 52 -14.57 -10.26 -1.70
CA PHE A 52 -14.37 -8.86 -2.09
C PHE A 52 -14.52 -7.89 -0.91
N ILE A 53 -15.56 -8.06 -0.10
CA ILE A 53 -15.78 -7.21 1.10
C ILE A 53 -14.62 -7.35 2.08
N LEU A 54 -14.22 -8.58 2.42
CA LEU A 54 -13.11 -8.82 3.34
C LEU A 54 -11.80 -8.26 2.81
N THR A 55 -11.50 -8.47 1.52
CA THR A 55 -10.31 -7.92 0.88
C THR A 55 -10.32 -6.38 0.91
N GLY A 56 -11.50 -5.77 0.73
CA GLY A 56 -11.66 -4.33 0.82
C GLY A 56 -11.42 -3.79 2.22
N ILE A 57 -11.99 -4.42 3.26
CA ILE A 57 -11.75 -4.08 4.67
C ILE A 57 -10.26 -4.22 5.01
N LEU A 58 -9.63 -5.33 4.60
CA LEU A 58 -8.20 -5.55 4.81
C LEU A 58 -7.36 -4.45 4.14
N SER A 59 -7.71 -4.03 2.91
CA SER A 59 -7.01 -2.95 2.20
C SER A 59 -7.07 -1.62 2.95
N ILE A 60 -8.21 -1.31 3.57
CA ILE A 60 -8.39 -0.12 4.42
C ILE A 60 -7.46 -0.23 5.63
N ILE A 61 -7.59 -1.30 6.42
CA ILE A 61 -6.80 -1.53 7.63
C ILE A 61 -5.31 -1.44 7.32
N PHE A 62 -4.88 -2.04 6.21
CA PHE A 62 -3.49 -2.05 5.79
C PHE A 62 -2.96 -0.64 5.48
N GLY A 63 -3.77 0.23 4.85
CA GLY A 63 -3.42 1.63 4.61
C GLY A 63 -3.18 2.42 5.90
N TYR A 64 -4.00 2.19 6.93
CA TYR A 64 -3.83 2.78 8.27
C TYR A 64 -2.63 2.19 9.01
N PHE A 65 -2.45 0.87 8.96
CA PHE A 65 -1.31 0.18 9.57
C PHE A 65 0.01 0.75 9.04
N PHE A 66 0.15 0.91 7.73
CA PHE A 66 1.36 1.48 7.13
C PHE A 66 1.66 2.89 7.62
N LYS A 67 0.64 3.76 7.69
CA LYS A 67 0.83 5.11 8.22
C LYS A 67 1.33 5.05 9.66
N THR A 68 0.63 4.31 10.52
CA THR A 68 1.00 4.19 11.93
C THR A 68 2.41 3.63 12.09
N TRP A 69 2.76 2.58 11.35
CA TRP A 69 4.07 1.95 11.41
C TRP A 69 5.19 2.92 11.00
N VAL A 70 5.07 3.60 9.86
CA VAL A 70 6.09 4.56 9.40
C VAL A 70 6.16 5.78 10.31
N SER A 71 5.02 6.37 10.67
CA SER A 71 4.98 7.52 11.57
C SER A 71 5.54 7.20 12.95
N SER A 72 5.32 6.00 13.47
CA SER A 72 5.91 5.58 14.75
C SER A 72 7.44 5.62 14.69
N ARG A 73 8.05 5.09 13.61
CA ARG A 73 9.51 5.06 13.41
C ARG A 73 10.12 6.45 13.27
N VAL A 74 9.41 7.36 12.61
CA VAL A 74 9.85 8.76 12.44
C VAL A 74 9.82 9.51 13.78
N ASN A 75 8.82 9.25 14.61
CA ASN A 75 8.59 9.95 15.86
C ASN A 75 9.28 9.31 17.08
N VAL A 76 10.07 8.24 16.92
CA VAL A 76 10.77 7.58 18.04
C VAL A 76 11.78 8.50 18.72
N THR A 77 12.49 9.31 17.93
CA THR A 77 13.55 10.20 18.43
C THR A 77 13.46 11.59 17.79
N GLN A 78 13.91 12.60 18.52
CA GLN A 78 13.96 13.98 18.02
C GLN A 78 14.85 14.10 16.78
N ASP A 79 15.97 13.38 16.74
CA ASP A 79 16.89 13.33 15.60
C ASP A 79 16.21 12.82 14.31
N MET A 80 15.40 11.76 14.42
CA MET A 80 14.65 11.20 13.29
C MET A 80 13.57 12.17 12.80
N ASN A 81 12.86 12.83 13.72
CA ASN A 81 11.88 13.83 13.35
C ASN A 81 12.54 15.00 12.59
N GLU A 82 13.66 15.53 13.09
CA GLU A 82 14.42 16.59 12.40
C GLU A 82 14.95 16.14 11.04
N PHE A 83 15.41 14.88 10.92
CA PHE A 83 15.85 14.32 9.64
C PHE A 83 14.73 14.30 8.60
N TYR A 84 13.53 13.83 8.97
CA TYR A 84 12.38 13.79 8.07
C TYR A 84 11.82 15.19 7.77
N GLN A 85 11.92 16.15 8.69
CA GLN A 85 11.59 17.56 8.42
C GLN A 85 12.54 18.16 7.36
N LYS A 86 13.86 17.98 7.52
CA LYS A 86 14.86 18.43 6.52
C LYS A 86 14.67 17.73 5.18
N LEU A 87 14.33 16.44 5.17
CA LEU A 87 13.97 15.70 3.95
C LEU A 87 12.75 16.30 3.25
N ARG A 88 11.72 16.69 4.01
CA ARG A 88 10.52 17.31 3.47
C ARG A 88 10.81 18.67 2.84
N GLU A 89 11.68 19.48 3.43
CA GLU A 89 12.13 20.75 2.85
C GLU A 89 12.86 20.55 1.52
N ARG A 90 13.79 19.58 1.47
CA ARG A 90 14.48 19.20 0.23
C ARG A 90 13.51 18.67 -0.83
N TYR A 91 12.46 17.97 -0.42
CA TYR A 91 11.46 17.45 -1.34
C TYR A 91 10.67 18.60 -1.98
N LYS A 92 10.30 19.60 -1.17
CA LYS A 92 9.63 20.82 -1.65
C LYS A 92 10.51 21.70 -2.54
N SER A 93 11.82 21.73 -2.32
CA SER A 93 12.77 22.44 -3.17
C SER A 93 13.13 21.69 -4.47
N ASN A 94 12.44 20.58 -4.77
CA ASN A 94 12.70 19.72 -5.93
C ASN A 94 14.13 19.13 -5.97
N GLU A 95 14.80 19.03 -4.83
CA GLU A 95 16.09 18.33 -4.77
C GLU A 95 15.92 16.84 -5.03
N LYS A 96 16.96 16.22 -5.57
CA LYS A 96 16.99 14.77 -5.80
C LYS A 96 17.04 14.03 -4.44
N ILE A 97 15.94 13.35 -4.12
CA ILE A 97 15.81 12.48 -2.95
C ILE A 97 15.60 11.04 -3.42
N HIS A 98 16.16 10.09 -2.68
CA HIS A 98 15.95 8.66 -2.92
C HIS A 98 14.48 8.27 -2.88
N LEU A 99 14.10 7.34 -3.75
CA LEU A 99 12.74 6.85 -3.89
C LEU A 99 12.16 6.33 -2.57
N ASN A 100 12.96 5.61 -1.78
CA ASN A 100 12.54 5.04 -0.51
C ASN A 100 12.10 6.14 0.48
N TYR A 101 12.86 7.24 0.58
CA TYR A 101 12.48 8.38 1.42
C TYR A 101 11.27 9.14 0.88
N LYS A 102 11.06 9.19 -0.44
CA LYS A 102 9.84 9.74 -1.03
C LYS A 102 8.61 8.91 -0.64
N ILE A 103 8.73 7.58 -0.69
CA ILE A 103 7.68 6.65 -0.27
C ILE A 103 7.35 6.85 1.21
N ASP A 104 8.35 6.93 2.09
CA ASP A 104 8.14 7.19 3.52
C ASP A 104 7.40 8.52 3.75
N LEU A 105 7.82 9.60 3.08
CA LEU A 105 7.14 10.90 3.16
C LEU A 105 5.68 10.79 2.71
N TRP A 106 5.39 10.11 1.61
CA TRP A 106 4.00 9.91 1.16
C TRP A 106 3.16 9.13 2.17
N ILE A 107 3.74 8.10 2.80
CA ILE A 107 3.06 7.32 3.83
C ILE A 107 2.75 8.20 5.05
N ILE A 108 3.72 8.99 5.53
CA ILE A 108 3.54 9.95 6.63
C ILE A 108 2.44 10.96 6.30
N ASP A 109 2.41 11.44 5.06
CA ASP A 109 1.41 12.39 4.54
C ASP A 109 0.02 11.78 4.38
N GLY A 110 -0.12 10.47 4.65
CA GLY A 110 -1.38 9.75 4.63
C GLY A 110 -1.81 9.26 3.25
N TYR A 111 -0.91 9.22 2.26
CA TYR A 111 -1.23 8.61 0.96
C TYR A 111 -1.55 7.13 1.08
N SER A 112 -0.92 6.40 2.02
CA SER A 112 -1.25 4.99 2.28
C SER A 112 -2.72 4.81 2.66
N ILE A 113 -3.26 5.69 3.51
CA ILE A 113 -4.68 5.70 3.89
C ILE A 113 -5.55 6.03 2.68
N LYS A 114 -5.21 7.08 1.93
CA LYS A 114 -6.00 7.49 0.76
C LYS A 114 -6.11 6.36 -0.28
N ILE A 115 -5.00 5.69 -0.57
CA ILE A 115 -4.95 4.57 -1.53
C ILE A 115 -5.73 3.38 -0.97
N GLY A 116 -5.47 3.00 0.29
CA GLY A 116 -6.17 1.90 0.96
C GLY A 116 -7.69 2.11 1.01
N ASN A 117 -8.14 3.32 1.33
CA ASN A 117 -9.57 3.67 1.34
C ASN A 117 -10.19 3.60 -0.05
N ARG A 118 -9.52 4.13 -1.09
CA ARG A 118 -10.04 4.09 -2.47
C ARG A 118 -10.20 2.65 -2.98
N ILE A 119 -9.16 1.83 -2.82
CA ILE A 119 -9.20 0.42 -3.23
C ILE A 119 -10.21 -0.35 -2.39
N GLY A 120 -10.19 -0.14 -1.08
CA GLY A 120 -11.06 -0.86 -0.15
C GLY A 120 -12.53 -0.57 -0.36
N ILE A 121 -12.91 0.70 -0.53
CA ILE A 121 -14.30 1.09 -0.83
C ILE A 121 -14.73 0.51 -2.17
N ALA A 122 -13.88 0.55 -3.21
CA ALA A 122 -14.20 -0.04 -4.51
C ALA A 122 -14.46 -1.55 -4.41
N LEU A 123 -13.62 -2.29 -3.67
CA LEU A 123 -13.80 -3.73 -3.46
C LEU A 123 -15.07 -4.04 -2.65
N ILE A 124 -15.33 -3.30 -1.57
CA ILE A 124 -16.57 -3.46 -0.79
C ILE A 124 -17.79 -3.22 -1.68
N PHE A 125 -17.76 -2.17 -2.49
CA PHE A 125 -18.86 -1.84 -3.40
C PHE A 125 -19.12 -2.96 -4.42
N ILE A 126 -18.06 -3.52 -5.02
CA ILE A 126 -18.16 -4.68 -5.91
C ILE A 126 -18.79 -5.87 -5.17
N GLY A 127 -18.30 -6.20 -3.97
CA GLY A 127 -18.84 -7.31 -3.20
C GLY A 127 -20.31 -7.14 -2.81
N VAL A 128 -20.72 -5.92 -2.45
CA VAL A 128 -22.13 -5.58 -2.17
C VAL A 128 -22.99 -5.72 -3.43
N ILE A 129 -22.51 -5.28 -4.60
CA ILE A 129 -23.23 -5.46 -5.86
C ILE A 129 -23.43 -6.94 -6.17
N ILE A 130 -22.38 -7.75 -6.05
CA ILE A 130 -22.46 -9.21 -6.29
C ILE A 130 -23.52 -9.83 -5.39
N TYR A 131 -23.54 -9.45 -4.11
CA TYR A 131 -24.54 -9.91 -3.16
C TYR A 131 -25.95 -9.50 -3.59
N ILE A 132 -26.20 -8.22 -3.91
CA ILE A 132 -27.53 -7.75 -4.35
C ILE A 132 -27.99 -8.49 -5.61
N VAL A 133 -27.13 -8.62 -6.62
CA VAL A 133 -27.45 -9.29 -7.88
C VAL A 133 -27.87 -10.74 -7.66
N LYS A 134 -27.23 -11.47 -6.73
CA LYS A 134 -27.62 -12.83 -6.34
C LYS A 134 -29.07 -12.93 -5.84
N TYR A 135 -29.58 -11.91 -5.13
CA TYR A 135 -30.94 -11.93 -4.57
C TYR A 135 -32.00 -11.37 -5.52
N VAL A 136 -31.59 -10.71 -6.61
CA VAL A 136 -32.50 -10.11 -7.60
C VAL A 136 -32.72 -11.03 -8.81
N ILE A 137 -31.76 -11.91 -9.12
CA ILE A 137 -31.80 -12.90 -10.21
C ILE A 137 -32.09 -14.29 -9.64
#